data_AF-A0A1H1PR01-F1
#
_entry.id   AF-A0A1H1PR01-F1
#
_cell.length_a   1.000
_cell.length_b   1.000
_cell.length_c   1.000
_cell.angle_alpha   90.00
_cell.angle_beta   90.00
_cell.angle_gamma   90.00
#
_symmetry.space_group_name_H-M   'P 1'
#
loop_
_entity.id
_entity.type
_entity.pdbx_description
1 polymer ?
#
loop_
_entity_poly.entity_id
_entity_poly.type
_entity_poly.pdbx_seq_one_letter_code
_entity_poly.pdbx_strand_id
1 'polypeptide(L)'
;MQRRQTSINITLKLTQIMNRNECSHGNTNNCQECSLVKMVAYLQTDDKIVWYSYFKEDKKYGRLEMISGQMGSRLQKKHGEAVKKIMFFDNKTAGKPMIGES
;
A
#
# COMPACT_ATOMS: atom_id res chain seq x y z
N MET A 1 14.71 17.87 -50.74
CA MET A 1 13.58 16.93 -50.57
C MET A 1 14.09 15.51 -50.75
N GLN A 2 14.27 14.76 -49.67
CA GLN A 2 14.47 13.31 -49.68
C GLN A 2 13.78 12.70 -48.45
N ARG A 3 13.29 11.48 -48.65
CA ARG A 3 12.16 10.84 -47.96
C ARG A 3 12.61 10.05 -46.73
N ARG A 4 11.70 9.99 -45.74
CA ARG A 4 11.36 8.87 -44.85
C ARG A 4 12.46 7.86 -44.49
N GLN A 5 12.78 7.77 -43.20
CA GLN A 5 12.91 6.46 -42.55
C GLN A 5 12.53 6.56 -41.06
N THR A 6 11.32 6.13 -40.74
CA THR A 6 10.89 5.74 -39.40
C THR A 6 11.54 4.38 -39.10
N SER A 7 12.25 4.24 -37.99
CA SER A 7 12.65 2.93 -37.49
C SER A 7 12.73 2.93 -35.96
N ILE A 8 11.92 2.05 -35.43
CA ILE A 8 11.64 1.69 -34.04
C ILE A 8 12.93 1.15 -33.39
N ASN A 9 13.21 1.54 -32.15
CA ASN A 9 14.02 0.74 -31.24
C ASN A 9 13.46 0.83 -29.82
N ILE A 10 12.44 -0.01 -29.60
CA ILE A 10 12.02 -0.49 -28.29
C ILE A 10 13.08 -1.50 -27.88
N THR A 11 13.97 -1.12 -26.96
CA THR A 11 14.88 -2.08 -26.32
C THR A 11 14.48 -2.21 -24.87
N LEU A 12 13.70 -3.27 -24.61
CA LEU A 12 13.60 -3.95 -23.33
C LEU A 12 14.99 -4.02 -22.68
N LYS A 13 15.17 -3.36 -21.53
CA LYS A 13 16.12 -3.80 -20.51
C LYS A 13 15.34 -4.53 -19.43
N LEU A 14 14.99 -5.76 -19.77
CA LEU A 14 14.41 -6.78 -18.90
C LEU A 14 15.53 -7.79 -18.61
N THR A 15 16.33 -7.55 -17.58
CA THR A 15 17.23 -8.53 -16.91
C THR A 15 18.08 -7.75 -15.91
N GLN A 16 17.86 -7.85 -14.60
CA GLN A 16 18.52 -8.77 -13.66
C GLN A 16 18.25 -8.08 -12.29
N ILE A 17 17.81 -8.67 -11.18
CA ILE A 17 18.18 -9.92 -10.53
C ILE A 17 16.99 -10.32 -9.66
N MET A 18 16.47 -11.53 -9.85
CA MET A 18 15.63 -12.18 -8.85
C MET A 18 16.52 -12.59 -7.68
N ASN A 19 16.54 -11.80 -6.61
CA ASN A 19 16.88 -12.30 -5.28
C ASN A 19 15.58 -12.46 -4.50
N ARG A 20 15.00 -13.66 -4.62
CA ARG A 20 13.78 -14.08 -3.92
C ARG A 20 14.09 -14.19 -2.41
N ASN A 21 13.88 -13.11 -1.64
CA ASN A 21 13.47 -13.10 -0.21
C ASN A 21 13.66 -11.73 0.49
N GLU A 22 14.17 -10.70 -0.19
CA GLU A 22 14.30 -9.36 0.40
C GLU A 22 13.40 -8.36 -0.33
N CYS A 23 12.57 -7.64 0.43
CA CYS A 23 11.85 -6.46 -0.05
C CYS A 23 12.90 -5.51 -0.65
N SER A 24 12.80 -5.14 -1.93
CA SER A 24 13.79 -4.35 -2.69
C SER A 24 14.10 -2.97 -2.09
N HIS A 25 13.39 -2.56 -1.04
CA HIS A 25 13.50 -1.25 -0.37
C HIS A 25 14.21 -1.30 1.00
N GLY A 26 14.64 -2.46 1.49
CA GLY A 26 15.41 -2.59 2.75
C GLY A 26 14.66 -2.21 4.04
N ASN A 27 13.47 -1.60 3.95
CA ASN A 27 12.69 -1.12 5.08
C ASN A 27 11.46 -2.00 5.28
N THR A 28 11.60 -2.97 6.17
CA THR A 28 10.71 -4.13 6.28
C THR A 28 9.48 -3.89 7.14
N ASN A 29 9.33 -2.70 7.74
CA ASN A 29 8.26 -2.51 8.72
C ASN A 29 6.95 -2.01 8.12
N ASN A 30 6.87 -1.07 7.15
CA ASN A 30 5.58 -0.59 6.57
C ASN A 30 5.66 -0.20 5.08
N CYS A 31 6.26 -1.05 4.24
CA CYS A 31 6.47 -0.72 2.83
C CYS A 31 5.20 -0.88 1.98
N GLN A 32 4.89 0.11 1.15
CA GLN A 32 3.79 0.08 0.19
C GLN A 32 3.80 -1.14 -0.74
N GLU A 33 4.95 -1.72 -1.07
CA GLU A 33 5.00 -2.89 -1.96
C GLU A 33 4.89 -4.23 -1.19
N CYS A 34 5.25 -4.21 0.09
CA CYS A 34 5.43 -5.41 0.90
C CYS A 34 4.25 -5.63 1.88
N SER A 35 3.49 -4.58 2.20
CA SER A 35 2.35 -4.62 3.12
C SER A 35 1.08 -5.17 2.46
N LEU A 36 0.30 -5.93 3.22
CA LEU A 36 -0.98 -6.49 2.77
C LEU A 36 -2.14 -5.47 2.79
N VAL A 37 -2.16 -4.57 3.76
CA VAL A 37 -3.28 -3.63 3.96
C VAL A 37 -2.78 -2.19 3.84
N LYS A 38 -3.53 -1.39 3.09
CA LYS A 38 -3.40 0.07 3.03
C LYS A 38 -4.61 0.69 3.74
N MET A 39 -4.35 1.54 4.73
CA MET A 39 -5.36 2.33 5.42
C MET A 39 -5.27 3.79 4.98
N VAL A 40 -6.40 4.38 4.65
CA VAL A 40 -6.54 5.81 4.38
C VAL A 40 -7.49 6.38 5.43
N ALA A 41 -7.06 7.39 6.16
CA ALA A 41 -7.87 8.09 7.13
C ALA A 41 -7.99 9.57 6.77
N TYR A 42 -9.19 10.10 6.89
CA TYR A 42 -9.47 11.53 6.79
C TYR A 42 -9.69 12.08 8.18
N LEU A 43 -9.03 13.18 8.49
CA LEU A 43 -9.27 13.93 9.71
C LEU A 43 -10.43 14.91 9.54
N GLN A 44 -10.93 15.46 10.64
CA GLN A 44 -11.94 16.52 10.63
C GLN A 44 -11.47 17.80 9.94
N THR A 45 -10.15 18.03 9.90
CA THR A 45 -9.49 19.14 9.19
C THR A 45 -9.36 18.91 7.68
N ASP A 46 -9.95 17.83 7.15
CA ASP A 46 -9.78 17.33 5.78
C ASP A 46 -8.34 16.90 5.42
N ASP A 47 -7.44 16.83 6.40
CA ASP A 47 -6.13 16.21 6.23
C ASP A 47 -6.27 14.70 5.99
N LYS A 48 -5.42 14.17 5.10
CA LYS A 48 -5.40 12.76 4.72
C LYS A 48 -4.14 12.07 5.22
N ILE A 49 -4.33 10.98 5.95
CA ILE A 49 -3.27 10.09 6.44
C ILE A 49 -3.34 8.76 5.68
N VAL A 50 -2.18 8.27 5.22
CA VAL A 50 -2.06 6.96 4.59
C VAL A 50 -1.07 6.11 5.38
N TRP A 51 -1.51 4.94 5.83
CA TRP A 51 -0.67 3.95 6.51
C TRP A 51 -0.68 2.62 5.77
N TYR A 52 0.41 1.88 5.93
CA TYR A 52 0.56 0.51 5.47
C TYR A 52 0.72 -0.41 6.69
N SER A 53 0.18 -1.62 6.61
CA SER A 53 0.28 -2.62 7.68
C SER A 53 1.73 -3.01 7.96
N TYR A 54 2.00 -3.47 9.17
CA TYR A 54 3.34 -3.93 9.48
C TYR A 54 3.60 -5.35 8.97
N PHE A 55 4.80 -5.61 8.43
CA PHE A 55 5.16 -6.94 7.95
C PHE A 55 5.03 -8.04 9.02
N LYS A 56 5.33 -7.70 10.28
CA LYS A 56 5.11 -8.62 11.41
C LYS A 56 3.63 -8.95 11.62
N GLU A 57 2.74 -7.98 11.42
CA GLU A 57 1.28 -8.16 11.52
C GLU A 57 0.76 -8.99 10.34
N ASP A 58 1.26 -8.70 9.15
CA ASP A 58 0.95 -9.44 7.92
C ASP A 58 1.32 -10.92 8.07
N LYS A 59 2.52 -11.21 8.59
CA LYS A 59 2.97 -12.58 8.90
C LYS A 59 2.18 -13.23 10.04
N LYS A 60 1.84 -12.47 11.08
CA LYS A 60 1.21 -13.01 12.30
C LYS A 60 -0.26 -13.36 12.09
N TYR A 61 -0.99 -12.46 11.44
CA TYR A 61 -2.44 -12.57 11.36
C TYR A 61 -2.91 -13.20 10.05
N GLY A 62 -2.24 -12.95 8.92
CA GLY A 62 -2.59 -13.45 7.59
C GLY A 62 -3.96 -13.04 7.04
N ARG A 63 -4.86 -12.54 7.90
CA ARG A 63 -6.23 -12.11 7.62
C ARG A 63 -6.34 -10.60 7.63
N LEU A 64 -6.89 -10.04 6.55
CA LEU A 64 -6.91 -8.60 6.30
C LEU A 64 -7.75 -7.85 7.32
N GLU A 65 -8.83 -8.45 7.84
CA GLU A 65 -9.72 -7.88 8.84
C GLU A 65 -9.00 -7.67 10.18
N MET A 66 -8.18 -8.65 10.60
CA MET A 66 -7.40 -8.54 11.84
C MET A 66 -6.33 -7.46 11.74
N ILE A 67 -5.64 -7.39 10.60
CA ILE A 67 -4.61 -6.39 10.33
C ILE A 67 -5.25 -4.99 10.32
N SER A 68 -6.38 -4.83 9.62
CA SER A 68 -7.14 -3.58 9.57
C SER A 68 -7.60 -3.13 10.96
N GLY A 69 -8.09 -4.05 11.80
CA GLY A 69 -8.48 -3.74 13.18
C GLY A 69 -7.32 -3.22 14.03
N GLN A 70 -6.12 -3.82 13.92
CA GLN A 70 -4.92 -3.34 14.62
C GLN A 70 -4.44 -1.99 14.11
N MET A 71 -4.53 -1.74 12.79
CA MET A 71 -4.23 -0.44 12.20
C MET A 71 -5.21 0.64 12.68
N GLY A 72 -6.51 0.36 12.65
CA GLY A 72 -7.56 1.26 13.13
C GLY A 72 -7.41 1.58 14.62
N SER A 73 -7.14 0.58 15.46
CA SER A 73 -6.90 0.80 16.90
C SER A 73 -5.70 1.71 17.17
N ARG A 74 -4.60 1.57 16.41
CA ARG A 74 -3.44 2.47 16.52
C ARG A 74 -3.76 3.88 16.07
N LEU A 75 -4.53 4.04 14.99
CA LEU A 75 -4.95 5.34 14.51
C LEU A 75 -5.84 6.04 15.55
N GLN A 76 -6.82 5.32 16.10
CA GLN A 76 -7.71 5.83 17.15
C GLN A 76 -6.91 6.28 18.38
N LYS A 77 -5.89 5.51 18.79
CA LYS A 77 -5.02 5.91 19.91
C LYS A 77 -4.20 7.18 19.63
N LYS A 78 -3.85 7.43 18.37
CA LYS A 78 -3.00 8.56 17.98
C LYS A 78 -3.79 9.84 17.68
N HIS A 79 -4.93 9.70 17.01
CA HIS A 79 -5.71 10.81 16.48
C HIS A 79 -7.09 10.94 17.14
N GLY A 80 -7.56 9.91 17.86
CA GLY A 80 -8.79 9.97 18.65
C GLY A 80 -10.00 10.42 17.83
N GLU A 81 -10.71 11.40 18.36
CA GLU A 81 -11.92 11.98 17.77
C GLU A 81 -11.65 12.81 16.51
N ALA A 82 -10.38 13.15 16.23
CA ALA A 82 -10.03 13.90 15.02
C ALA A 82 -10.22 13.09 13.74
N VAL A 83 -10.44 11.77 13.83
CA VAL A 83 -10.66 10.90 12.66
C VAL A 83 -12.12 10.98 12.22
N LYS A 84 -12.34 11.50 11.01
CA LYS A 84 -13.66 11.66 10.36
C LYS A 84 -14.10 10.41 9.61
N LYS A 85 -13.17 9.77 8.90
CA LYS A 85 -13.46 8.59 8.07
C LYS A 85 -12.22 7.72 7.93
N ILE A 86 -12.37 6.40 7.94
CA ILE A 86 -11.29 5.44 7.68
C ILE A 86 -11.73 4.50 6.56
N MET A 87 -10.81 4.19 5.65
CA MET A 87 -10.99 3.21 4.59
C MET A 87 -9.80 2.25 4.58
N PHE A 88 -10.08 0.96 4.39
CA PHE A 88 -9.07 -0.08 4.29
C PHE A 88 -9.11 -0.70 2.90
N PHE A 89 -7.93 -0.94 2.33
CA PHE A 89 -7.76 -1.48 0.99
C PHE A 89 -6.84 -2.69 1.05
N ASP A 90 -7.16 -3.71 0.24
CA ASP A 90 -6.19 -4.73 -0.13
C ASP A 90 -5.13 -4.03 -0.97
N ASN A 91 -3.90 -4.05 -0.50
CA ASN A 91 -2.82 -3.33 -1.14
C ASN A 91 -2.22 -4.12 -2.33
N LYS A 92 -2.49 -5.43 -2.41
CA LYS A 92 -2.06 -6.31 -3.51
C LYS A 92 -3.09 -6.40 -4.62
N THR A 93 -4.37 -6.24 -4.29
CA THR A 93 -5.46 -6.30 -5.26
C THR A 93 -5.99 -4.90 -5.56
N ALA A 94 -5.96 -4.50 -6.83
CA ALA A 94 -6.42 -3.18 -7.21
C ALA A 94 -7.94 -3.01 -6.98
N GLY A 95 -8.31 -1.94 -6.26
CA GLY A 95 -9.52 -1.19 -6.57
C GLY A 95 -10.79 -1.47 -5.76
N LYS A 96 -10.74 -2.19 -4.64
CA LYS A 96 -11.93 -2.31 -3.76
C LYS A 96 -11.59 -2.06 -2.28
N PRO A 97 -12.32 -1.15 -1.59
CA PRO A 97 -12.23 -1.07 -0.14
C PRO A 97 -12.73 -2.39 0.46
N MET A 98 -11.99 -2.94 1.42
CA MET A 98 -12.27 -4.24 2.03
C MET A 98 -13.29 -4.16 3.16
N ILE A 99 -13.34 -3.00 3.83
CA ILE A 99 -14.23 -2.77 4.98
C ILE A 99 -15.04 -1.54 4.63
N GLY A 100 -16.37 -1.75 4.59
CA GLY A 100 -17.36 -0.76 4.18
C GLY A 100 -17.24 0.54 4.95
N GLU A 101 -17.53 1.63 4.24
CA GLU A 101 -17.63 2.98 4.79
C GLU A 101 -18.56 2.94 6.01
N SER A 102 -18.00 3.18 7.19
CA SER A 102 -18.78 3.43 8.42
C SER A 102 -18.91 4.92 8.63
#